data_AF-A0A2M8BU56-F1
#
_entry.id   AF-A0A2M8BU56-F1
#
_cell.length_a   1.000
_cell.length_b   1.000
_cell.length_c   1.000
_cell.angle_alpha   90.00
_cell.angle_beta   90.00
_cell.angle_gamma   90.00
#
_symmetry.space_group_name_H-M   'P 1'
#
loop_
_entity.id
_entity.type
_entity.pdbx_description
1 polymer ?
#
loop_
_entity_poly.entity_id
_entity_poly.type
_entity_poly.pdbx_seq_one_letter_code
_entity_poly.pdbx_strand_id
1 'polypeptide(L)' 'MTKKGKIDLLKAQLVVAEAKLSKAMEEQGEACGDACDWHDNNAYDLAMSLANTYQALVDDLKKEI' A
#
# COMPACT_ATOMS: atom_id res chain seq x y z
N MET A 1 22.70 -5.36 -15.61
CA MET A 1 21.24 -5.59 -15.73
C MET A 1 20.75 -4.89 -17.00
N THR A 2 20.02 -5.56 -17.89
CA THR A 2 19.52 -4.92 -19.12
C THR A 2 18.36 -3.97 -18.79
N LYS A 3 18.11 -2.93 -19.61
CA LYS A 3 16.98 -2.02 -19.39
C LYS A 3 15.63 -2.78 -19.27
N LYS A 4 15.45 -3.83 -20.09
CA LYS A 4 14.28 -4.72 -20.02
C LYS A 4 14.18 -5.45 -18.67
N GLY A 5 15.28 -6.01 -18.18
CA GLY A 5 15.32 -6.67 -16.87
C GLY A 5 15.05 -5.73 -15.70
N LYS A 6 15.45 -4.44 -15.79
CA LYS A 6 15.11 -3.43 -14.77
C LYS A 6 13.60 -3.15 -14.77
N ILE A 7 12.99 -2.96 -15.94
CA ILE A 7 11.55 -2.69 -16.06
C ILE A 7 10.70 -3.87 -15.56
N ASP A 8 11.08 -5.10 -15.91
CA ASP A 8 10.36 -6.29 -15.46
C ASP A 8 10.42 -6.45 -13.93
N LEU A 9 11.56 -6.12 -13.32
CA LEU A 9 11.72 -6.09 -11.86
C LEU A 9 10.83 -5.01 -11.21
N LEU A 10 10.82 -3.79 -11.76
CA LEU A 10 9.99 -2.69 -11.26
C LEU A 10 8.50 -3.02 -11.34
N LYS A 11 8.05 -3.68 -12.42
CA LYS A 11 6.68 -4.16 -12.56
C LYS A 11 6.33 -5.24 -11.55
N ALA A 12 7.22 -6.19 -11.30
CA ALA A 12 7.00 -7.20 -10.27
C ALA A 12 6.89 -6.59 -8.87
N GLN A 13 7.73 -5.59 -8.56
CA GLN A 13 7.65 -4.83 -7.32
C GLN A 13 6.35 -4.03 -7.21
N LEU A 14 5.90 -3.43 -8.31
CA LEU A 14 4.65 -2.68 -8.37
C LEU A 14 3.45 -3.57 -8.03
N VAL A 15 3.37 -4.76 -8.63
CA VAL A 15 2.29 -5.73 -8.34
C VAL A 15 2.26 -6.10 -6.86
N VAL A 16 3.42 -6.33 -6.24
CA VAL A 16 3.50 -6.64 -4.80
C VAL A 16 3.09 -5.44 -3.95
N ALA A 17 3.52 -4.22 -4.32
CA ALA A 17 3.17 -3.01 -3.60
C ALA A 17 1.67 -2.70 -3.68
N GLU A 18 1.05 -2.86 -4.85
CA GLU A 18 -0.40 -2.69 -5.05
C GLU A 18 -1.21 -3.72 -4.25
N ALA A 19 -0.78 -4.98 -4.22
CA ALA A 19 -1.43 -6.01 -3.40
C ALA A 19 -1.37 -5.69 -1.90
N LYS A 20 -0.23 -5.17 -1.42
CA LYS A 20 -0.06 -4.77 -0.02
C LYS A 20 -0.85 -3.51 0.34
N LEU A 21 -0.91 -2.54 -0.57
CA LEU A 21 -1.77 -1.36 -0.44
C LEU A 21 -3.24 -1.77 -0.31
N SER A 22 -3.72 -2.64 -1.20
CA SER A 22 -5.10 -3.13 -1.16
C SER A 22 -5.43 -3.79 0.18
N LYS A 23 -4.53 -4.62 0.71
CA LYS A 23 -4.71 -5.27 2.01
C LYS A 23 -4.76 -4.27 3.16
N ALA A 24 -3.87 -3.27 3.16
CA ALA A 24 -3.86 -2.23 4.18
C ALA A 24 -5.14 -1.38 4.17
N MET A 25 -5.69 -1.09 2.98
CA MET A 25 -6.96 -0.37 2.84
C MET A 25 -8.15 -1.20 3.31
N GLU A 26 -8.16 -2.50 3.07
CA GLU A 26 -9.18 -3.43 3.59
C GLU A 26 -9.14 -3.47 5.12
N GLU A 27 -7.95 -3.66 5.71
CA GLU A 27 -7.74 -3.64 7.16
C GLU A 27 -8.14 -2.29 7.79
N GLN A 28 -7.87 -1.18 7.10
CA GLN A 28 -8.31 0.15 7.53
C GLN A 28 -9.85 0.26 7.54
N GLY A 29 -10.51 -0.27 6.51
CA GLY A 29 -11.98 -0.31 6.42
C GLY A 29 -12.60 -1.16 7.53
N GLU A 30 -12.04 -2.34 7.79
CA GLU A 30 -12.47 -3.23 8.88
C GLU A 30 -12.26 -2.59 10.26
N ALA A 31 -11.09 -1.97 10.48
CA ALA A 31 -10.77 -1.29 11.73
C ALA A 31 -11.61 -0.03 11.96
N CYS A 32 -12.11 0.60 10.89
CA CYS A 32 -13.01 1.74 11.01
C CYS A 32 -14.36 1.34 11.62
N GLY A 33 -14.86 0.12 11.33
CA GLY A 33 -16.12 -0.43 11.85
C GLY A 33 -17.36 0.42 11.58
N ASP A 34 -18.53 -0.04 12.03
CA ASP A 34 -19.79 0.73 11.98
C ASP A 34 -19.88 1.79 13.09
N ALA A 35 -19.14 1.59 14.18
CA ALA A 35 -19.05 2.52 15.31
C ALA A 35 -17.80 3.40 15.11
N CYS A 36 -18.03 4.63 14.67
CA CYS A 36 -17.05 5.63 14.21
C CYS A 36 -16.07 6.13 15.31
N ASP A 37 -15.44 5.23 16.07
CA ASP A 37 -14.46 5.51 17.14
C ASP A 37 -13.02 5.19 16.68
N TRP A 38 -12.78 5.33 15.37
CA TRP A 38 -11.51 5.03 14.72
C TRP A 38 -10.34 5.92 15.17
N HIS A 39 -10.64 7.03 15.85
CA HIS A 39 -9.64 7.99 16.31
C HIS A 39 -8.75 7.45 17.46
N ASP A 40 -9.23 6.48 18.23
CA ASP A 40 -8.45 5.80 19.29
C ASP A 40 -8.17 4.31 18.94
N ASN A 41 -8.37 3.93 17.67
CA ASN A 41 -8.15 2.56 17.22
C ASN A 41 -6.73 2.38 16.69
N ASN A 42 -5.85 1.84 17.52
CA ASN A 42 -4.47 1.49 17.15
C ASN A 42 -4.36 0.62 15.88
N ALA A 43 -5.36 -0.24 15.60
CA ALA A 43 -5.37 -1.05 14.39
C ALA A 43 -5.67 -0.20 13.15
N TYR A 44 -6.53 0.80 13.27
CA TYR A 44 -6.82 1.77 12.21
C TYR A 44 -5.61 2.64 11.91
N ASP A 45 -4.94 3.16 12.94
CA ASP A 45 -3.71 3.97 12.79
C ASP A 45 -2.59 3.19 12.08
N LEU A 46 -2.39 1.93 12.48
CA LEU A 46 -1.41 1.06 11.84
C LEU A 46 -1.77 0.80 10.37
N ALA A 47 -3.03 0.45 10.09
CA ALA A 47 -3.50 0.19 8.74
C ALA A 47 -3.37 1.43 7.83
N MET A 48 -3.70 2.62 8.35
CA MET A 48 -3.54 3.89 7.63
C MET A 48 -2.06 4.21 7.34
N SER A 49 -1.18 4.02 8.33
CA SER A 49 0.26 4.23 8.15
C SER A 49 0.85 3.30 7.07
N LEU A 50 0.42 2.03 7.08
CA LEU A 50 0.80 1.05 6.07
C LEU A 50 0.25 1.42 4.68
N ALA A 51 -1.02 1.82 4.59
CA ALA A 51 -1.63 2.26 3.34
C ALA A 51 -0.88 3.47 2.75
N ASN A 52 -0.58 4.48 3.56
CA ASN A 52 0.21 5.64 3.14
C ASN A 52 1.61 5.25 2.65
N THR A 53 2.27 4.34 3.34
CA THR A 53 3.60 3.84 2.96
C THR A 53 3.56 3.11 1.63
N TYR A 54 2.60 2.20 1.43
CA TYR A 54 2.49 1.46 0.17
C TYR A 54 2.02 2.33 -0.99
N GLN A 55 1.16 3.33 -0.74
CA GLN A 55 0.76 4.30 -1.75
C GLN A 55 1.97 5.09 -2.27
N ALA A 56 2.82 5.60 -1.38
CA ALA A 56 4.05 6.29 -1.76
C ALA A 56 4.99 5.39 -2.59
N LEU A 57 5.15 4.12 -2.18
CA LEU A 57 5.95 3.15 -2.92
C LEU A 57 5.38 2.86 -4.32
N VAL A 58 4.06 2.71 -4.45
CA VAL A 58 3.37 2.53 -5.74
C VAL A 58 3.59 3.75 -6.64
N ASP A 59 3.46 4.96 -6.10
CA ASP A 59 3.63 6.20 -6.87
C ASP A 59 5.07 6.36 -7.37
N ASP A 60 6.06 6.02 -6.56
CA ASP A 60 7.47 6.08 -6.95
C ASP A 60 7.82 5.02 -7.99
N LEU A 61 7.32 3.79 -7.83
CA LEU A 61 7.50 2.72 -8.83
C LEU A 61 6.85 3.09 -10.17
N LYS A 62 5.69 3.76 -10.16
CA LYS A 62 5.01 4.24 -11.37
C LYS A 62 5.78 5.35 -12.09
N LYS A 63 6.57 6.17 -11.38
CA LYS A 63 7.45 7.19 -12.00
C LYS A 63 8.70 6.59 -12.63
N GLU A 64 9.16 5.44 -12.14
CA GLU A 64 10.38 4.76 -12.63
C GLU A 64 10.15 3.82 -13.82
N ILE A 65 8.90 3.47 -14.11
CA ILE A 65 8.49 2.63 -15.26
C ILE A 65 8.23 3.50 -16.49
#